data_AF-A0A1V9ZYZ3-F1
#
_entry.id   AF-A0A1V9ZYZ3-F1
#
_cell.length_a   1.000
_cell.length_b   1.000
_cell.length_c   1.000
_cell.angle_alpha   90.00
_cell.angle_beta   90.00
_cell.angle_gamma   90.00
#
_symmetry.space_group_name_H-M   'P 1'
#
loop_
_entity.id
_entity.type
_entity.pdbx_description
1 polymer ?
#
loop_
_entity_poly.entity_id
_entity_poly.type
_entity_poly.pdbx_seq_one_letter_code
_entity_poly.pdbx_strand_id
1 'polypeptide(L)'
;WTAVESLVASLARDPSKNDIALFNPSQSSWKVHALMYPQQFFMTVIKNTVPFSLPSSVFPFTFELASVHLKKLPKYSVVYRILTDESGPIGCAIAQMHLPSYLVARNSFEDILKTFCPNVNETSKQLVTCAQWLNSRLGEGIEAEYILVETLLVHILQHHDVAFGGAVLYQMLKQDSKSIQSALAILMELLFRQIPNMQMGTLDVFVRFFSLFLSNFEYKWPWAHWNYVLDAQADDAQRLFVSAVIERCVRLSYRQHMQSVLPETFHMLLPPNPLHIIRFRQDESGAFEADMNMTLRNVYEDVLAKIKAREDSTVIAEWCTKHSELDKAIVLEMVVSALLDAGSATFTHFRSLLEKYQELLASMTKSTDEALAAINAVGRVWEQSPQHVILILSLMMRHNVLSSHAISTWMFSPEAVQQYSWHYVWEILDNSIVYGIERAQNNPEDPVALSDLNAMFRAVFEGFMKVVADHKFQCDKEGTSFKDNWYMSTLARMKAVGRKFRVALEPLLPSLEADIFASPSAEQDVCLVFHWIKSSYQAK
;
A
#
# COMPACT_ATOMS: atom_id res chain seq x y z
N TRP A 1 -19.87 -7.66 21.89
CA TRP A 1 -21.32 -7.43 21.92
C TRP A 1 -21.92 -7.90 23.24
N THR A 2 -21.63 -9.12 23.69
CA THR A 2 -22.04 -9.69 24.99
C THR A 2 -21.68 -8.81 26.21
N ALA A 3 -20.51 -8.17 26.20
CA ALA A 3 -20.12 -7.21 27.24
C ALA A 3 -21.00 -5.95 27.24
N VAL A 4 -21.46 -5.49 26.07
CA VAL A 4 -22.38 -4.36 25.90
C VAL A 4 -23.81 -4.78 26.26
N GLU A 5 -24.25 -5.99 25.92
CA GLU A 5 -25.55 -6.53 26.32
C GLU A 5 -25.64 -6.72 27.85
N SER A 6 -24.58 -7.21 28.49
CA SER A 6 -24.45 -7.25 29.94
C SER A 6 -24.49 -5.85 30.56
N LEU A 7 -23.85 -4.88 29.89
CA LEU A 7 -23.85 -3.46 30.26
C LEU A 7 -25.28 -2.86 30.22
N VAL A 8 -26.04 -3.15 29.16
CA VAL A 8 -27.38 -2.61 28.94
C VAL A 8 -28.42 -3.32 29.81
N ALA A 9 -28.29 -4.63 30.02
CA ALA A 9 -29.18 -5.40 30.88
C ALA A 9 -29.08 -4.98 32.36
N SER A 10 -27.90 -4.58 32.82
CA SER A 10 -27.71 -4.05 34.18
C SER A 10 -28.12 -2.58 34.34
N LEU A 11 -28.42 -1.88 33.24
CA LEU A 11 -28.96 -0.51 33.22
C LEU A 11 -30.49 -0.46 33.28
N ALA A 12 -31.18 -1.60 33.32
CA ALA A 12 -32.62 -1.66 33.58
C ALA A 12 -32.92 -1.19 35.02
N ARG A 13 -32.98 0.13 35.21
CA ARG A 13 -33.38 0.75 36.47
C ARG A 13 -34.88 0.62 36.65
N ASP A 14 -35.28 0.25 37.86
CA ASP A 14 -36.65 0.42 38.33
C ASP A 14 -36.94 1.93 38.44
N PRO A 15 -37.85 2.49 37.62
CA PRO A 15 -38.12 3.92 37.58
C PRO A 15 -38.76 4.45 38.88
N SER A 16 -39.10 3.58 39.83
CA SER A 16 -39.70 3.94 41.12
C SER A 16 -38.68 4.31 42.22
N LYS A 17 -37.38 4.06 42.02
CA LYS A 17 -36.34 4.37 43.02
C LYS A 17 -35.62 5.69 42.70
N ASN A 18 -36.00 6.76 43.41
CA ASN A 18 -35.40 8.10 43.34
C ASN A 18 -34.12 8.24 44.20
N ASP A 19 -33.33 7.19 44.36
CA ASP A 19 -32.02 7.31 45.00
C ASP A 19 -31.03 7.90 44.00
N ILE A 20 -30.92 9.24 43.98
CA ILE A 20 -29.76 9.93 43.40
C ILE A 20 -28.60 9.76 44.38
N ALA A 21 -28.16 8.51 44.59
CA ALA A 21 -26.82 8.27 45.09
C ALA A 21 -25.88 8.84 44.04
N LEU A 22 -25.24 9.99 44.35
CA LEU A 22 -24.16 10.55 43.53
C LEU A 22 -23.23 9.41 43.13
N PHE A 23 -23.19 9.10 41.84
CA PHE A 23 -22.36 8.04 41.29
C PHE A 23 -20.95 8.21 41.85
N ASN A 24 -20.50 7.25 42.66
CA ASN A 24 -19.15 7.22 43.19
C ASN A 24 -18.33 6.27 42.32
N PRO A 25 -17.54 6.76 41.35
CA PRO A 25 -16.78 5.91 40.44
C PRO A 25 -15.74 5.06 41.16
N SER A 26 -15.39 5.37 42.42
CA SER A 26 -14.38 4.63 43.18
C SER A 26 -14.86 3.28 43.72
N GLN A 27 -16.18 3.04 43.77
CA GLN A 27 -16.79 1.83 44.37
C GLN A 27 -17.66 1.05 43.37
N SER A 28 -17.72 1.48 42.11
CA SER A 28 -18.59 0.87 41.11
C SER A 28 -17.82 -0.12 40.24
N SER A 29 -18.47 -1.23 39.86
CA SER A 29 -18.04 -2.14 38.79
C SER A 29 -17.95 -1.46 37.41
N TRP A 30 -18.20 -0.15 37.36
CA TRP A 30 -18.36 0.71 36.19
C TRP A 30 -17.23 1.72 36.04
N LYS A 31 -16.18 1.62 36.88
CA LYS A 31 -15.04 2.54 36.85
C LYS A 31 -14.25 2.37 35.54
N VAL A 32 -14.12 3.46 34.79
CA VAL A 32 -13.23 3.52 33.62
C VAL A 32 -11.87 3.97 34.11
N HIS A 33 -10.92 3.04 34.23
CA HIS A 33 -9.63 3.28 34.90
C HIS A 33 -8.76 4.29 34.15
N ALA A 34 -8.88 4.33 32.81
CA ALA A 34 -8.16 5.28 31.97
C ALA A 34 -8.74 6.72 32.02
N LEU A 35 -9.95 6.92 32.58
CA LEU A 35 -10.58 8.24 32.63
C LEU A 35 -10.18 9.01 33.89
N MET A 36 -9.94 10.32 33.75
CA MET A 36 -9.81 11.21 34.91
C MET A 36 -11.18 11.60 35.44
N TYR A 37 -11.34 11.56 36.76
CA TYR A 37 -12.52 12.08 37.45
C TYR A 37 -12.13 13.27 38.36
N PRO A 38 -11.72 14.44 37.82
CA PRO A 38 -11.33 15.59 38.65
C PRO A 38 -12.42 16.02 39.65
N GLN A 39 -13.69 15.83 39.27
CA GLN A 39 -14.84 16.11 40.12
C GLN A 39 -14.79 15.38 41.47
N GLN A 40 -14.07 14.25 41.57
CA GLN A 40 -13.90 13.53 42.82
C GLN A 40 -13.21 14.37 43.91
N PHE A 41 -12.27 15.24 43.51
CA PHE A 41 -11.59 16.15 44.42
C PHE A 41 -12.52 17.26 44.96
N PHE A 42 -13.63 17.50 44.26
CA PHE A 42 -14.60 18.56 44.58
C PHE A 42 -15.94 18.02 45.06
N MET A 43 -16.02 16.74 45.46
CA MET A 43 -17.29 16.10 45.84
C MET A 43 -18.02 16.81 46.99
N THR A 44 -17.28 17.39 47.94
CA THR A 44 -17.86 18.17 49.05
C THR A 44 -18.58 19.42 48.54
N VAL A 45 -18.05 20.06 47.50
CA VAL A 45 -18.66 21.24 46.86
C VAL A 45 -19.82 20.81 45.98
N ILE A 46 -19.63 19.80 45.12
CA ILE A 46 -20.63 19.31 44.17
C ILE A 46 -21.88 18.79 44.88
N LYS A 47 -21.74 18.13 46.02
CA LYS A 47 -22.86 17.66 46.85
C LYS A 47 -23.82 18.77 47.28
N ASN A 48 -23.32 20.00 47.37
CA ASN A 48 -24.11 21.16 47.79
C ASN A 48 -24.66 21.97 46.60
N THR A 49 -24.43 21.51 45.36
CA THR A 49 -24.96 22.16 44.15
C THR A 49 -26.36 21.65 43.81
N VAL A 50 -27.17 22.52 43.20
CA VAL A 50 -28.51 22.15 42.72
C VAL A 50 -28.40 21.63 41.29
N PRO A 51 -28.80 20.38 41.01
CA PRO A 51 -28.77 19.84 39.66
C PRO A 51 -29.80 20.56 38.78
N PHE A 52 -29.40 20.93 37.56
CA PHE A 52 -30.31 21.49 36.57
C PHE A 52 -30.99 20.35 35.79
N SER A 53 -32.32 20.30 35.79
CA SER A 53 -33.07 19.33 35.00
C SER A 53 -33.04 19.71 33.52
N LEU A 54 -32.72 18.75 32.65
CA LEU A 54 -32.89 18.92 31.22
C LEU A 54 -34.39 19.14 30.92
N PRO A 55 -34.77 20.09 30.03
CA PRO A 55 -36.17 20.35 29.71
C PRO A 55 -36.89 19.08 29.23
N SER A 56 -37.99 18.70 29.91
CA SER A 56 -38.80 17.51 29.57
C SER A 56 -39.44 17.60 28.18
N SER A 57 -39.62 18.84 27.71
CA SER A 57 -40.15 19.17 26.40
C SER A 57 -39.02 19.66 25.50
N VAL A 58 -38.78 18.91 24.43
CA VAL A 58 -38.07 19.32 23.21
C VAL A 58 -36.54 19.14 23.22
N PHE A 59 -36.09 17.89 23.09
CA PHE A 59 -35.12 17.57 22.05
C PHE A 59 -35.92 17.07 20.83
N PRO A 60 -36.21 17.91 19.82
CA PRO A 60 -36.95 17.50 18.64
C PRO A 60 -35.95 16.87 17.68
N PHE A 61 -35.27 15.81 18.10
CA PHE A 61 -34.52 14.97 17.17
C PHE A 61 -35.43 13.81 16.75
N THR A 62 -36.54 14.14 16.07
CA THR A 62 -37.20 13.19 15.18
C THR A 62 -36.27 13.01 13.99
N PHE A 63 -35.33 12.07 14.13
CA PHE A 63 -34.39 11.71 13.08
C PHE A 63 -35.14 10.82 12.09
N GLU A 64 -35.76 11.43 11.07
CA GLU A 64 -36.26 10.65 9.94
C GLU A 64 -35.05 10.02 9.23
N LEU A 65 -34.80 8.74 9.46
CA LEU A 65 -33.72 7.99 8.81
C LEU A 65 -33.72 8.17 7.28
N ALA A 66 -34.90 8.35 6.67
CA ALA A 66 -35.10 8.59 5.25
C ALA A 66 -34.60 9.96 4.75
N SER A 67 -34.49 10.95 5.65
CA SER A 67 -34.00 12.31 5.34
C SER A 67 -32.49 12.46 5.49
N VAL A 68 -31.81 11.44 6.04
CA VAL A 68 -30.36 11.43 6.18
C VAL A 68 -29.76 11.28 4.79
N HIS A 69 -29.10 12.34 4.33
CA HIS A 69 -28.38 12.29 3.08
C HIS A 69 -27.32 11.18 3.16
N LEU A 70 -27.48 10.11 2.38
CA LEU A 70 -26.61 8.91 2.42
C LEU A 70 -25.12 9.29 2.40
N LYS A 71 -24.75 10.31 1.61
CA LYS A 71 -23.37 10.84 1.55
C LYS A 71 -22.83 11.55 2.80
N LYS A 72 -23.65 11.76 3.85
CA LYS A 72 -23.29 12.47 5.10
C LYS A 72 -23.31 11.57 6.34
N LEU A 73 -23.48 10.26 6.18
CA LEU A 73 -23.39 9.31 7.29
C LEU A 73 -21.94 9.16 7.78
N PRO A 74 -21.68 9.25 9.10
CA PRO A 74 -20.37 8.91 9.65
C PRO A 74 -20.02 7.47 9.30
N LYS A 75 -18.79 7.24 8.85
CA LYS A 75 -18.32 5.89 8.53
C LYS A 75 -18.33 5.02 9.79
N TYR A 76 -18.81 3.78 9.70
CA TYR A 76 -18.57 2.79 10.73
C TYR A 76 -17.06 2.66 10.96
N SER A 77 -16.61 2.92 12.19
CA SER A 77 -15.20 2.78 12.56
C SER A 77 -14.90 1.35 12.95
N VAL A 78 -13.86 0.78 12.35
CA VAL A 78 -13.29 -0.51 12.76
C VAL A 78 -12.15 -0.21 13.72
N VAL A 79 -12.22 -0.77 14.93
CA VAL A 79 -11.12 -0.68 15.90
C VAL A 79 -10.19 -1.88 15.69
N TYR A 80 -9.05 -1.65 15.06
CA TYR A 80 -8.05 -2.70 14.83
C TYR A 80 -7.22 -2.93 16.09
N ARG A 81 -7.09 -4.20 16.50
CA ARG A 81 -6.21 -4.62 17.61
C ARG A 81 -5.14 -5.58 17.10
N ILE A 82 -3.94 -5.41 17.62
CA ILE A 82 -2.78 -6.29 17.44
C ILE A 82 -2.60 -7.14 18.72
N LEU A 83 -2.82 -6.55 19.90
CA LEU A 83 -2.72 -7.22 21.19
C LEU A 83 -3.96 -8.08 21.43
N THR A 84 -3.72 -9.37 21.61
CA THR A 84 -4.70 -10.42 21.84
C THR A 84 -4.34 -11.21 23.09
N ASP A 85 -5.18 -12.16 23.46
CA ASP A 85 -4.95 -13.05 24.62
C ASP A 85 -3.68 -13.90 24.48
N GLU A 86 -3.16 -14.03 23.25
CA GLU A 86 -1.94 -14.79 22.92
C GLU A 86 -0.67 -13.91 22.87
N SER A 87 -0.80 -12.59 23.10
CA SER A 87 0.28 -11.61 22.97
C SER A 87 1.21 -11.52 24.19
N GLY A 88 1.44 -12.64 24.87
CA GLY A 88 2.20 -12.73 26.12
C GLY A 88 1.47 -12.12 27.33
N PRO A 89 2.10 -12.07 28.52
CA PRO A 89 1.42 -11.69 29.76
C PRO A 89 0.81 -10.27 29.72
N ILE A 90 1.60 -9.28 29.27
CA ILE A 90 1.14 -7.88 29.18
C ILE A 90 0.07 -7.71 28.11
N GLY A 91 0.27 -8.32 26.93
CA GLY A 91 -0.70 -8.27 25.84
C GLY A 91 -2.04 -8.93 26.21
N CYS A 92 -2.00 -10.05 26.93
CA CYS A 92 -3.18 -10.73 27.47
C CYS A 92 -3.90 -9.87 28.52
N ALA A 93 -3.17 -9.25 29.45
CA ALA A 93 -3.76 -8.31 30.41
C ALA A 93 -4.46 -7.12 29.71
N ILE A 94 -3.85 -6.58 28.65
CA ILE A 94 -4.43 -5.51 27.81
C ILE A 94 -5.60 -6.02 26.95
N ALA A 95 -5.59 -7.26 26.51
CA ALA A 95 -6.68 -7.86 25.74
C ALA A 95 -7.93 -8.03 26.62
N GLN A 96 -7.74 -8.46 27.87
CA GLN A 96 -8.78 -8.74 28.85
C GLN A 96 -9.22 -7.51 29.67
N MET A 97 -8.53 -6.37 29.53
CA MET A 97 -8.88 -5.16 30.27
C MET A 97 -10.29 -4.66 29.95
N HIS A 98 -10.89 -3.91 30.87
CA HIS A 98 -12.21 -3.31 30.68
C HIS A 98 -12.25 -2.46 29.40
N LEU A 99 -13.06 -2.87 28.41
CA LEU A 99 -13.06 -2.31 27.05
C LEU A 99 -13.21 -0.77 26.99
N PRO A 100 -14.11 -0.12 27.76
CA PRO A 100 -14.14 1.34 27.85
C PRO A 100 -12.82 1.98 28.30
N SER A 101 -12.07 1.32 29.19
CA SER A 101 -10.77 1.83 29.64
C SER A 101 -9.73 1.72 28.54
N TYR A 102 -9.72 0.62 27.79
CA TYR A 102 -8.87 0.46 26.61
C TYR A 102 -9.18 1.54 25.55
N LEU A 103 -10.46 1.72 25.21
CA LEU A 103 -10.87 2.70 24.20
C LEU A 103 -10.57 4.14 24.62
N VAL A 104 -10.76 4.50 25.89
CA VAL A 104 -10.40 5.84 26.40
C VAL A 104 -8.89 6.07 26.36
N ALA A 105 -8.08 5.09 26.77
CA ALA A 105 -6.62 5.17 26.69
C ALA A 105 -6.17 5.36 25.24
N ARG A 106 -6.67 4.51 24.33
CA ARG A 106 -6.39 4.60 22.89
C ARG A 106 -6.81 5.92 22.28
N ASN A 107 -8.04 6.36 22.52
CA ASN A 107 -8.56 7.63 21.98
C ASN A 107 -7.71 8.82 22.47
N SER A 108 -7.23 8.79 23.71
CA SER A 108 -6.33 9.84 24.22
C SER A 108 -5.05 9.94 23.36
N PHE A 109 -4.46 8.81 22.97
CA PHE A 109 -3.30 8.80 22.07
C PHE A 109 -3.66 9.23 20.64
N GLU A 110 -4.78 8.76 20.09
CA GLU A 110 -5.25 9.16 18.76
C GLU A 110 -5.54 10.67 18.68
N ASP A 111 -6.12 11.23 19.73
CA ASP A 111 -6.42 12.66 19.82
C ASP A 111 -5.13 13.47 19.90
N ILE A 112 -4.14 13.04 20.69
CA ILE A 112 -2.81 13.68 20.73
C ILE A 112 -2.15 13.65 19.35
N LEU A 113 -2.17 12.50 18.66
CA LEU A 113 -1.62 12.38 17.30
C LEU A 113 -2.27 13.38 16.33
N LYS A 114 -3.59 13.55 16.40
CA LYS A 114 -4.34 14.49 15.55
C LYS A 114 -4.10 15.95 15.93
N THR A 115 -4.10 16.27 17.23
CA THR A 115 -3.99 17.64 17.74
C THR A 115 -2.62 18.25 17.48
N PHE A 116 -1.54 17.48 17.64
CA PHE A 116 -0.18 18.00 17.54
C PHE A 116 0.50 17.74 16.19
N CYS A 117 -0.17 17.06 15.25
CA CYS A 117 0.31 16.94 13.87
C CYS A 117 0.41 18.34 13.19
N PRO A 118 1.50 18.66 12.48
CA PRO A 118 2.64 17.80 12.12
C PRO A 118 3.88 17.97 13.04
N ASN A 119 3.77 18.55 14.23
CA ASN A 119 4.90 18.77 15.13
C ASN A 119 5.33 17.49 15.85
N VAL A 120 6.34 16.80 15.30
CA VAL A 120 6.88 15.52 15.81
C VAL A 120 7.36 15.61 17.27
N ASN A 121 8.11 16.67 17.61
CA ASN A 121 8.73 16.79 18.93
C ASN A 121 7.68 16.95 20.04
N GLU A 122 6.70 17.82 19.82
CA GLU A 122 5.63 18.04 20.80
C GLU A 122 4.71 16.80 20.86
N THR A 123 4.37 16.21 19.71
CA THR A 123 3.56 14.98 19.66
C THR A 123 4.20 13.86 20.48
N SER A 124 5.48 13.55 20.24
CA SER A 124 6.23 12.52 20.99
C SER A 124 6.19 12.78 22.49
N LYS A 125 6.46 14.02 22.91
CA LYS A 125 6.48 14.41 24.32
C LYS A 125 5.11 14.21 24.98
N GLN A 126 4.03 14.64 24.32
CA GLN A 126 2.67 14.52 24.84
C GLN A 126 2.22 13.06 24.92
N LEU A 127 2.57 12.23 23.93
CA LEU A 127 2.26 10.79 23.94
C LEU A 127 2.94 10.05 25.10
N VAL A 128 4.25 10.27 25.30
CA VAL A 128 5.00 9.64 26.40
C VAL A 128 4.47 10.13 27.75
N THR A 129 4.18 11.44 27.89
CA THR A 129 3.59 12.00 29.11
C THR A 129 2.22 11.38 29.41
N CYS A 130 1.40 11.19 28.38
CA CYS A 130 0.09 10.54 28.50
C CYS A 130 0.21 9.06 28.91
N ALA A 131 1.18 8.31 28.35
CA ALA A 131 1.43 6.93 28.74
C ALA A 131 1.87 6.80 30.21
N GLN A 132 2.82 7.63 30.65
CA GLN A 132 3.25 7.68 32.05
C GLN A 132 2.08 8.01 32.99
N TRP A 133 1.23 8.95 32.58
CA TRP A 133 0.03 9.29 33.33
C TRP A 133 -0.97 8.12 33.41
N LEU A 134 -1.20 7.41 32.31
CA LEU A 134 -2.07 6.23 32.27
C LEU A 134 -1.53 5.09 33.15
N ASN A 135 -0.22 4.84 33.15
CA ASN A 135 0.40 3.81 33.98
C ASN A 135 0.16 4.01 35.49
N SER A 136 0.04 5.26 35.94
CA SER A 136 -0.32 5.54 37.35
C SER A 136 -1.75 5.14 37.74
N ARG A 137 -2.59 4.75 36.77
CA ARG A 137 -4.04 4.52 36.93
C ARG A 137 -4.51 3.16 36.48
N LEU A 138 -3.85 2.58 35.48
CA LEU A 138 -4.14 1.24 34.99
C LEU A 138 -3.74 0.21 36.07
N GLY A 139 -4.39 -0.95 36.03
CA GLY A 139 -4.14 -2.02 37.01
C GLY A 139 -2.74 -2.64 36.86
N GLU A 140 -2.33 -3.42 37.85
CA GLU A 140 -1.06 -4.16 37.80
C GLU A 140 -0.99 -5.07 36.56
N GLY A 141 0.18 -5.09 35.91
CA GLY A 141 0.42 -5.89 34.71
C GLY A 141 -0.02 -5.25 33.38
N ILE A 142 -0.59 -4.03 33.41
CA ILE A 142 -0.93 -3.26 32.21
C ILE A 142 0.09 -2.15 32.01
N GLU A 143 0.76 -2.15 30.86
CA GLU A 143 1.68 -1.10 30.43
C GLU A 143 1.05 -0.27 29.29
N ALA A 144 0.86 1.02 29.52
CA ALA A 144 0.26 1.95 28.57
C ALA A 144 1.12 2.13 27.30
N GLU A 145 2.43 1.89 27.39
CA GLU A 145 3.38 1.90 26.28
C GLU A 145 2.98 0.91 25.18
N TYR A 146 2.46 -0.27 25.56
CA TYR A 146 1.97 -1.26 24.59
C TYR A 146 0.72 -0.76 23.85
N ILE A 147 -0.20 -0.11 24.56
CA ILE A 147 -1.40 0.51 23.96
C ILE A 147 -0.99 1.69 23.07
N LEU A 148 0.00 2.47 23.48
CA LEU A 148 0.54 3.59 22.72
C LEU A 148 1.18 3.12 21.41
N VAL A 149 2.10 2.16 21.46
CA VAL A 149 2.77 1.64 20.26
C VAL A 149 1.77 0.93 19.35
N GLU A 150 0.81 0.17 19.89
CA GLU A 150 -0.29 -0.41 19.11
C GLU A 150 -1.09 0.68 18.39
N THR A 151 -1.48 1.74 19.10
CA THR A 151 -2.21 2.89 18.52
C THR A 151 -1.42 3.52 17.39
N LEU A 152 -0.11 3.76 17.59
CA LEU A 152 0.75 4.40 16.59
C LEU A 152 0.96 3.52 15.35
N LEU A 153 1.23 2.22 15.52
CA LEU A 153 1.36 1.28 14.41
C LEU A 153 0.05 1.19 13.62
N VAL A 154 -1.10 1.06 14.30
CA VAL A 154 -2.39 1.04 13.61
C VAL A 154 -2.64 2.37 12.89
N HIS A 155 -2.32 3.51 13.49
CA HIS A 155 -2.45 4.82 12.85
C HIS A 155 -1.62 4.89 11.55
N ILE A 156 -0.33 4.52 11.61
CA ILE A 156 0.57 4.48 10.45
C ILE A 156 -0.01 3.60 9.34
N LEU A 157 -0.43 2.39 9.69
CA LEU A 157 -0.91 1.38 8.76
C LEU A 157 -2.28 1.72 8.13
N GLN A 158 -3.20 2.31 8.90
CA GLN A 158 -4.54 2.66 8.44
C GLN A 158 -4.61 4.00 7.70
N HIS A 159 -3.83 4.99 8.14
CA HIS A 159 -3.81 6.33 7.54
C HIS A 159 -2.69 6.53 6.53
N HIS A 160 -1.91 5.48 6.23
CA HIS A 160 -0.78 5.52 5.29
C HIS A 160 0.32 6.53 5.71
N ASP A 161 0.34 6.88 7.00
CA ASP A 161 1.11 7.98 7.58
C ASP A 161 2.52 7.54 8.00
N VAL A 162 3.27 7.06 7.03
CA VAL A 162 4.62 6.51 7.24
C VAL A 162 5.61 7.59 7.68
N ALA A 163 5.49 8.81 7.14
CA ALA A 163 6.46 9.87 7.38
C ALA A 163 6.31 10.48 8.78
N PHE A 164 5.12 10.99 9.13
CA PHE A 164 4.92 11.62 10.43
C PHE A 164 4.88 10.58 11.55
N GLY A 165 4.10 9.51 11.41
CA GLY A 165 4.03 8.47 12.43
C GLY A 165 5.38 7.75 12.66
N GLY A 166 6.14 7.49 11.59
CA GLY A 166 7.49 6.94 11.69
C GLY A 166 8.47 7.87 12.40
N ALA A 167 8.42 9.18 12.11
CA ALA A 167 9.25 10.17 12.79
C ALA A 167 8.90 10.32 14.28
N VAL A 168 7.60 10.27 14.63
CA VAL A 168 7.13 10.26 16.03
C VAL A 168 7.65 9.04 16.76
N LEU A 169 7.53 7.84 16.17
CA LEU A 169 8.06 6.61 16.77
C LEU A 169 9.58 6.69 16.99
N TYR A 170 10.32 7.18 16.00
CA TYR A 170 11.76 7.39 16.11
C TYR A 170 12.11 8.32 17.28
N GLN A 171 11.41 9.45 17.40
CA GLN A 171 11.64 10.40 18.49
C GLN A 171 11.28 9.81 19.86
N MET A 172 10.21 9.01 19.95
CA MET A 172 9.82 8.31 21.18
C MET A 172 10.90 7.31 21.63
N LEU A 173 11.41 6.48 20.72
CA LEU A 173 12.48 5.51 21.01
C LEU A 173 13.78 6.18 21.46
N LYS A 174 14.04 7.41 20.99
CA LYS A 174 15.19 8.22 21.43
C LYS A 174 15.00 8.77 22.85
N GLN A 175 13.77 9.06 23.26
CA GLN A 175 13.44 9.66 24.57
C GLN A 175 13.28 8.61 25.67
N ASP A 176 12.55 7.53 25.40
CA ASP A 176 12.28 6.44 26.34
C ASP A 176 12.49 5.09 25.65
N SER A 177 13.64 4.47 25.94
CA SER A 177 14.17 3.42 25.06
C SER A 177 13.75 2.01 25.45
N LYS A 178 13.39 1.69 26.70
CA LYS A 178 13.26 0.27 27.09
C LYS A 178 11.84 -0.29 26.92
N SER A 179 10.83 0.31 27.55
CA SER A 179 9.46 -0.23 27.47
C SER A 179 8.89 -0.08 26.05
N ILE A 180 9.08 1.09 25.42
CA ILE A 180 8.65 1.35 24.04
C ILE A 180 9.34 0.39 23.04
N GLN A 181 10.64 0.13 23.19
CA GLN A 181 11.34 -0.83 22.32
C GLN A 181 10.84 -2.27 22.52
N SER A 182 10.58 -2.68 23.77
CA SER A 182 10.00 -4.00 24.09
C SER A 182 8.61 -4.15 23.47
N ALA A 183 7.75 -3.16 23.66
CA ALA A 183 6.41 -3.11 23.07
C ALA A 183 6.48 -3.18 21.54
N LEU A 184 7.36 -2.39 20.92
CA LEU A 184 7.55 -2.38 19.47
C LEU A 184 8.01 -3.73 18.94
N ALA A 185 9.00 -4.37 19.55
CA ALA A 185 9.50 -5.66 19.10
C ALA A 185 8.40 -6.73 19.08
N ILE A 186 7.59 -6.78 20.15
CA ILE A 186 6.47 -7.74 20.26
C ILE A 186 5.38 -7.43 19.24
N LEU A 187 4.96 -6.17 19.11
CA LEU A 187 3.92 -5.76 18.17
C LEU A 187 4.32 -5.99 16.72
N MET A 188 5.59 -5.73 16.36
CA MET A 188 6.13 -6.00 15.03
C MET A 188 6.12 -7.49 14.70
N GLU A 189 6.48 -8.36 15.66
CA GLU A 189 6.40 -9.81 15.50
C GLU A 189 4.94 -10.30 15.36
N LEU A 190 4.01 -9.74 16.14
CA LEU A 190 2.58 -10.06 16.01
C LEU A 190 2.02 -9.62 14.66
N LEU A 191 2.40 -8.44 14.16
CA LEU A 191 2.04 -7.97 12.82
C LEU A 191 2.63 -8.89 11.74
N PHE A 192 3.88 -9.34 11.91
CA PHE A 192 4.55 -10.25 10.98
C PHE A 192 3.79 -11.58 10.84
N ARG A 193 3.31 -12.15 11.95
CA ARG A 193 2.48 -13.38 11.95
C ARG A 193 1.14 -13.20 11.22
N GLN A 194 0.61 -11.98 11.19
CA GLN A 194 -0.66 -11.67 10.55
C GLN A 194 -0.53 -11.28 9.07
N ILE A 195 0.67 -11.27 8.49
CA ILE A 195 0.90 -10.93 7.08
C ILE A 195 -0.01 -11.72 6.11
N PRO A 196 -0.18 -13.06 6.24
CA PRO A 196 -1.05 -13.81 5.32
C PRO A 196 -2.52 -13.34 5.33
N ASN A 197 -2.97 -12.78 6.46
CA ASN A 197 -4.33 -12.29 6.64
C ASN A 197 -4.44 -10.77 6.46
N MET A 198 -3.32 -10.08 6.28
CA MET A 198 -3.26 -8.63 6.19
C MET A 198 -3.81 -8.17 4.85
N GLN A 199 -4.58 -7.08 4.87
CA GLN A 199 -5.09 -6.49 3.65
C GLN A 199 -3.93 -5.95 2.81
N MET A 200 -3.91 -6.22 1.51
CA MET A 200 -2.74 -5.92 0.68
C MET A 200 -2.33 -4.44 0.69
N GLY A 201 -3.29 -3.51 0.69
CA GLY A 201 -2.99 -2.08 0.80
C GLY A 201 -2.31 -1.69 2.13
N THR A 202 -2.64 -2.40 3.22
CA THR A 202 -1.98 -2.23 4.52
C THR A 202 -0.59 -2.86 4.53
N LEU A 203 -0.42 -4.02 3.90
CA LEU A 203 0.88 -4.68 3.74
C LEU A 203 1.88 -3.77 3.02
N ASP A 204 1.45 -3.11 1.95
CA ASP A 204 2.29 -2.17 1.20
C ASP A 204 2.80 -1.01 2.07
N VAL A 205 1.92 -0.46 2.91
CA VAL A 205 2.26 0.58 3.91
C VAL A 205 3.20 0.01 4.96
N PHE A 206 2.99 -1.24 5.39
CA PHE A 206 3.83 -1.90 6.38
C PHE A 206 5.27 -2.07 5.86
N VAL A 207 5.43 -2.51 4.61
CA VAL A 207 6.75 -2.61 3.96
C VAL A 207 7.44 -1.23 3.91
N ARG A 208 6.72 -0.16 3.54
CA ARG A 208 7.25 1.22 3.52
C ARG A 208 7.70 1.67 4.90
N PHE A 209 6.84 1.48 5.90
CA PHE A 209 7.12 1.85 7.28
C PHE A 209 8.31 1.09 7.83
N PHE A 210 8.33 -0.23 7.67
CA PHE A 210 9.37 -1.05 8.27
C PHE A 210 10.74 -0.83 7.61
N SER A 211 10.80 -0.71 6.27
CA SER A 211 12.05 -0.38 5.58
C SER A 211 12.62 0.99 5.97
N LEU A 212 11.76 2.01 6.12
CA LEU A 212 12.16 3.34 6.61
C LEU A 212 12.55 3.31 8.09
N PHE A 213 11.85 2.53 8.91
CA PHE A 213 12.21 2.34 10.31
C PHE A 213 13.62 1.75 10.40
N LEU A 214 13.88 0.65 9.69
CA LEU A 214 15.19 0.00 9.66
C LEU A 214 16.31 0.95 9.21
N SER A 215 16.07 1.79 8.19
CA SER A 215 17.09 2.75 7.74
C SER A 215 17.50 3.76 8.81
N ASN A 216 16.59 4.12 9.72
CA ASN A 216 16.89 5.03 10.83
C ASN A 216 17.63 4.34 12.00
N PHE A 217 17.69 3.01 12.03
CA PHE A 217 18.33 2.21 13.07
C PHE A 217 19.43 1.28 12.50
N GLU A 218 20.17 1.76 11.49
CA GLU A 218 21.32 1.06 10.89
C GLU A 218 20.99 -0.34 10.35
N TYR A 219 19.74 -0.57 9.96
CA TYR A 219 19.22 -1.85 9.45
C TYR A 219 19.37 -3.04 10.42
N LYS A 220 19.60 -2.75 11.71
CA LYS A 220 19.73 -3.75 12.76
C LYS A 220 18.37 -4.30 13.15
N TRP A 221 18.18 -5.59 12.89
CA TRP A 221 16.99 -6.35 13.29
C TRP A 221 17.40 -7.79 13.56
N PRO A 222 16.73 -8.53 14.48
CA PRO A 222 16.99 -9.95 14.69
C PRO A 222 16.49 -10.81 13.52
N TRP A 223 17.05 -10.63 12.32
CA TRP A 223 16.69 -11.32 11.08
C TRP A 223 16.69 -12.84 11.23
N ALA A 224 17.60 -13.39 12.04
CA ALA A 224 17.69 -14.83 12.30
C ALA A 224 16.41 -15.44 12.90
N HIS A 225 15.56 -14.65 13.59
CA HIS A 225 14.27 -15.12 14.10
C HIS A 225 13.29 -15.50 12.97
N TRP A 226 13.51 -14.99 11.76
CA TRP A 226 12.67 -15.24 10.58
C TRP A 226 13.31 -16.22 9.58
N ASN A 227 14.34 -16.98 9.98
CA ASN A 227 14.99 -17.95 9.09
C ASN A 227 14.00 -18.98 8.48
N TYR A 228 12.94 -19.35 9.20
CA TYR A 228 11.93 -20.30 8.73
C TYR A 228 11.22 -19.86 7.43
N VAL A 229 11.23 -18.56 7.13
CA VAL A 229 10.64 -17.98 5.93
C VAL A 229 11.44 -18.36 4.67
N LEU A 230 12.72 -18.70 4.82
CA LEU A 230 13.57 -19.11 3.71
C LEU A 230 13.20 -20.50 3.18
N ASP A 231 12.64 -21.36 4.04
CA ASP A 231 12.19 -22.71 3.72
C ASP A 231 10.78 -22.72 3.07
N ALA A 232 10.05 -21.60 3.15
CA ALA A 232 8.72 -21.45 2.55
C ALA A 232 8.80 -21.31 1.02
N GLN A 233 7.68 -21.55 0.33
CA GLN A 233 7.59 -21.37 -1.12
C GLN A 233 7.86 -19.91 -1.54
N ALA A 234 8.31 -19.70 -2.78
CA ALA A 234 8.71 -18.38 -3.26
C ALA A 234 7.57 -17.34 -3.27
N ASP A 235 6.33 -17.81 -3.31
CA ASP A 235 5.09 -17.02 -3.29
C ASP A 235 4.44 -16.93 -1.90
N ASP A 236 5.09 -17.46 -0.85
CA ASP A 236 4.64 -17.32 0.53
C ASP A 236 4.58 -15.85 0.95
N ALA A 237 3.50 -15.45 1.62
CA ALA A 237 3.24 -14.05 1.96
C ALA A 237 4.30 -13.44 2.87
N GLN A 238 4.82 -14.20 3.85
CA GLN A 238 5.87 -13.72 4.76
C GLN A 238 7.21 -13.62 4.02
N ARG A 239 7.52 -14.58 3.14
CA ARG A 239 8.73 -14.54 2.31
C ARG A 239 8.73 -13.35 1.36
N LEU A 240 7.61 -13.12 0.68
CA LEU A 240 7.42 -11.97 -0.19
C LEU A 240 7.52 -10.65 0.59
N PHE A 241 6.96 -10.59 1.80
CA PHE A 241 7.11 -9.41 2.65
C PHE A 241 8.56 -9.12 3.01
N VAL A 242 9.32 -10.12 3.47
CA VAL A 242 10.74 -9.95 3.80
C VAL A 242 11.54 -9.52 2.57
N SER A 243 11.31 -10.17 1.43
CA SER A 243 11.93 -9.81 0.16
C SER A 243 11.64 -8.35 -0.22
N ALA A 244 10.38 -7.90 -0.09
CA ALA A 244 9.98 -6.53 -0.39
C ALA A 244 10.60 -5.50 0.58
N VAL A 245 10.75 -5.85 1.86
CA VAL A 245 11.42 -4.99 2.86
C VAL A 245 12.90 -4.86 2.51
N ILE A 246 13.59 -5.96 2.25
CA ILE A 246 15.02 -5.97 1.90
C ILE A 246 15.26 -5.18 0.61
N GLU A 247 14.43 -5.38 -0.41
CA GLU A 247 14.49 -4.65 -1.67
C GLU A 247 14.39 -3.14 -1.45
N ARG A 248 13.44 -2.69 -0.62
CA ARG A 248 13.32 -1.27 -0.28
C ARG A 248 14.47 -0.75 0.59
N CYS A 249 15.00 -1.56 1.50
CA CYS A 249 16.20 -1.20 2.26
C CYS A 249 17.40 -1.00 1.33
N VAL A 250 17.53 -1.80 0.27
CA VAL A 250 18.55 -1.59 -0.78
C VAL A 250 18.29 -0.28 -1.54
N ARG A 251 17.05 0.08 -1.86
CA ARG A 251 16.74 1.40 -2.49
C ARG A 251 17.12 2.59 -1.60
N LEU A 252 16.97 2.45 -0.28
CA LEU A 252 17.35 3.46 0.72
C LEU A 252 18.86 3.44 1.03
N SER A 253 19.59 2.46 0.50
CA SER A 253 21.02 2.26 0.71
C SER A 253 21.68 1.73 -0.56
N TYR A 254 22.56 0.73 -0.44
CA TYR A 254 23.13 0.00 -1.56
C TYR A 254 23.29 -1.48 -1.20
N ARG A 255 23.31 -2.35 -2.21
CA ARG A 255 23.27 -3.80 -2.04
C ARG A 255 24.42 -4.32 -1.18
N GLN A 256 25.65 -3.82 -1.38
CA GLN A 256 26.82 -4.26 -0.61
C GLN A 256 26.67 -3.95 0.88
N HIS A 257 26.08 -2.81 1.24
CA HIS A 257 25.81 -2.48 2.64
C HIS A 257 24.79 -3.44 3.24
N MET A 258 23.66 -3.66 2.57
CA MET A 258 22.66 -4.61 3.05
C MET A 258 23.20 -6.03 3.18
N GLN A 259 24.07 -6.46 2.25
CA GLN A 259 24.77 -7.73 2.33
C GLN A 259 25.67 -7.84 3.58
N SER A 260 26.29 -6.74 4.02
CA SER A 260 27.11 -6.71 5.23
C SER A 260 26.29 -6.72 6.53
N VAL A 261 25.05 -6.26 6.51
CA VAL A 261 24.16 -6.20 7.69
C VAL A 261 23.35 -7.48 7.86
N LEU A 262 22.91 -8.09 6.76
CA LEU A 262 22.07 -9.29 6.77
C LEU A 262 22.88 -10.56 7.06
N PRO A 263 22.30 -11.55 7.76
CA PRO A 263 22.87 -12.89 7.84
C PRO A 263 23.05 -13.49 6.44
N GLU A 264 24.08 -14.33 6.27
CA GLU A 264 24.42 -14.97 4.98
C GLU A 264 23.24 -15.78 4.40
N THR A 265 22.43 -16.40 5.26
CA THR A 265 21.21 -17.12 4.84
C THR A 265 20.20 -16.23 4.13
N PHE A 266 20.13 -14.94 4.46
CA PHE A 266 19.20 -13.99 3.83
C PHE A 266 19.75 -13.38 2.54
N HIS A 267 21.00 -13.66 2.14
CA HIS A 267 21.58 -13.09 0.92
C HIS A 267 20.85 -13.57 -0.34
N MET A 268 20.17 -14.71 -0.28
CA MET A 268 19.31 -15.20 -1.37
C MET A 268 18.07 -14.33 -1.63
N LEU A 269 17.65 -13.51 -0.65
CA LEU A 269 16.54 -12.56 -0.79
C LEU A 269 17.01 -11.15 -1.19
N LEU A 270 18.32 -10.93 -1.33
CA LEU A 270 18.83 -9.65 -1.83
C LEU A 270 18.42 -9.50 -3.30
N PRO A 271 17.99 -8.28 -3.71
CA PRO A 271 17.79 -8.01 -5.12
C PRO A 271 19.09 -8.20 -5.91
N PRO A 272 18.99 -8.53 -7.21
CA PRO A 272 20.15 -8.61 -8.10
C PRO A 272 20.86 -7.25 -8.21
N ASN A 273 22.09 -7.26 -8.73
CA ASN A 273 22.79 -6.02 -9.02
C ASN A 273 22.06 -5.28 -10.15
N PRO A 274 21.81 -3.97 -10.01
CA PRO A 274 21.10 -3.21 -11.03
C PRO A 274 22.01 -2.98 -12.25
N LEU A 275 22.02 -3.93 -13.17
CA LEU A 275 22.72 -3.85 -14.45
C LEU A 275 21.68 -3.66 -15.55
N HIS A 276 21.96 -2.75 -16.49
CA HIS A 276 21.20 -2.67 -17.72
C HIS A 276 21.74 -3.72 -18.70
N ILE A 277 20.84 -4.50 -19.28
CA ILE A 277 21.18 -5.61 -20.17
C ILE A 277 20.65 -5.28 -21.56
N ILE A 278 21.54 -5.21 -22.54
CA ILE A 278 21.16 -4.93 -23.93
C ILE A 278 21.24 -6.23 -24.73
N ARG A 279 20.07 -6.78 -25.10
CA ARG A 279 19.95 -8.02 -25.90
C ARG A 279 20.82 -7.99 -27.16
N PHE A 280 20.87 -6.84 -27.84
CA PHE A 280 21.61 -6.66 -29.10
C PHE A 280 23.14 -6.66 -28.96
N ARG A 281 23.69 -6.69 -27.74
CA ARG A 281 25.13 -6.77 -27.47
C ARG A 281 25.57 -8.09 -26.83
N GLN A 282 24.63 -8.97 -26.50
CA GLN A 282 24.95 -10.26 -25.92
C GLN A 282 25.47 -11.21 -27.00
N ASP A 283 26.57 -11.89 -26.71
CA ASP A 283 27.09 -12.96 -27.55
C ASP A 283 26.34 -14.26 -27.18
N GLU A 284 25.20 -14.51 -27.81
CA GLU A 284 24.51 -15.81 -27.67
C GLU A 284 25.22 -16.90 -28.51
N SER A 285 25.33 -18.08 -27.92
CA SER A 285 26.16 -19.19 -28.39
C SER A 285 25.51 -19.99 -29.52
N GLY A 286 25.84 -19.65 -30.78
CA GLY A 286 25.51 -20.45 -31.96
C GLY A 286 26.06 -19.85 -33.27
N ALA A 287 26.69 -20.64 -34.14
CA ALA A 287 27.37 -20.13 -35.34
C ALA A 287 26.45 -19.55 -36.43
N PHE A 288 25.17 -19.96 -36.48
CA PHE A 288 24.18 -19.45 -37.44
C PHE A 288 23.40 -18.24 -36.90
N GLU A 289 23.19 -18.18 -35.59
CA GLU A 289 22.65 -17.00 -34.89
C GLU A 289 23.67 -15.86 -34.84
N ALA A 290 24.97 -16.17 -34.87
CA ALA A 290 26.05 -15.19 -34.85
C ALA A 290 26.00 -14.17 -36.01
N ASP A 291 25.68 -14.57 -37.25
CA ASP A 291 25.67 -13.66 -38.41
C ASP A 291 24.46 -12.71 -38.41
N MET A 292 23.29 -13.23 -38.03
CA MET A 292 22.07 -12.42 -37.84
C MET A 292 22.23 -11.48 -36.65
N ASN A 293 22.83 -11.96 -35.55
CA ASN A 293 23.12 -11.16 -34.37
C ASN A 293 24.16 -10.08 -34.65
N MET A 294 25.19 -10.35 -35.47
CA MET A 294 26.15 -9.33 -35.91
C MET A 294 25.48 -8.22 -36.72
N THR A 295 24.55 -8.57 -37.61
CA THR A 295 23.80 -7.59 -38.41
C THR A 295 22.92 -6.72 -37.51
N LEU A 296 22.14 -7.33 -36.62
CA LEU A 296 21.29 -6.61 -35.65
C LEU A 296 22.11 -5.75 -34.68
N ARG A 297 23.29 -6.23 -34.26
CA ARG A 297 24.22 -5.48 -33.41
C ARG A 297 24.76 -4.25 -34.13
N ASN A 298 25.18 -4.38 -35.38
CA ASN A 298 25.65 -3.23 -36.17
C ASN A 298 24.55 -2.18 -36.37
N VAL A 299 23.32 -2.64 -36.64
CA VAL A 299 22.14 -1.76 -36.75
C VAL A 299 21.87 -1.06 -35.41
N TYR A 300 21.93 -1.79 -34.29
CA TYR A 300 21.77 -1.21 -32.95
C TYR A 300 22.88 -0.20 -32.58
N GLU A 301 24.15 -0.49 -32.87
CA GLU A 301 25.25 0.43 -32.60
C GLU A 301 25.14 1.72 -33.42
N ASP A 302 24.60 1.65 -34.65
CA ASP A 302 24.35 2.85 -35.46
C ASP A 302 23.32 3.78 -34.80
N VAL A 303 22.15 3.26 -34.37
CA VAL A 303 21.16 4.10 -33.67
C VAL A 303 21.67 4.60 -32.32
N LEU A 304 22.45 3.78 -31.60
CA LEU A 304 23.05 4.21 -30.35
C LEU A 304 24.07 5.33 -30.55
N ALA A 305 24.92 5.24 -31.56
CA ALA A 305 25.90 6.28 -31.87
C ALA A 305 25.20 7.62 -32.14
N LYS A 306 24.09 7.60 -32.90
CA LYS A 306 23.27 8.79 -33.19
C LYS A 306 22.65 9.39 -31.94
N ILE A 307 22.10 8.56 -31.05
CA ILE A 307 21.52 9.01 -29.78
C ILE A 307 22.60 9.56 -28.84
N LYS A 308 23.77 8.91 -28.74
CA LYS A 308 24.91 9.39 -27.95
C LYS A 308 25.48 10.71 -28.47
N ALA A 309 25.52 10.88 -29.79
CA ALA A 309 25.89 12.14 -30.44
C ALA A 309 24.82 13.23 -30.27
N ARG A 310 23.64 12.89 -29.73
CA ARG A 310 22.48 13.78 -29.60
C ARG A 310 22.12 14.39 -30.95
N GLU A 311 22.07 13.58 -32.00
CA GLU A 311 21.57 14.01 -33.31
C GLU A 311 20.08 14.38 -33.25
N ASP A 312 19.57 15.07 -34.26
CA ASP A 312 18.17 15.51 -34.31
C ASP A 312 17.20 14.34 -34.48
N SER A 313 15.97 14.51 -33.98
CA SER A 313 14.93 13.47 -34.00
C SER A 313 14.57 13.01 -35.42
N THR A 314 14.74 13.88 -36.42
CA THR A 314 14.55 13.56 -37.84
C THR A 314 15.53 12.50 -38.32
N VAL A 315 16.78 12.54 -37.87
CA VAL A 315 17.80 11.56 -38.29
C VAL A 315 17.49 10.17 -37.75
N ILE A 316 16.95 10.09 -36.54
CA ILE A 316 16.48 8.81 -35.98
C ILE A 316 15.21 8.35 -36.69
N ALA A 317 14.30 9.25 -37.05
CA ALA A 317 13.12 8.89 -37.85
C ALA A 317 13.51 8.34 -39.24
N GLU A 318 14.50 8.95 -39.90
CA GLU A 318 15.07 8.45 -41.16
C GLU A 318 15.77 7.10 -40.99
N TRP A 319 16.44 6.88 -39.86
CA TRP A 319 17.00 5.58 -39.52
C TRP A 319 15.89 4.52 -39.37
N CYS A 320 14.80 4.84 -38.69
CA CYS A 320 13.65 3.93 -38.54
C CYS A 320 13.02 3.57 -39.89
N THR A 321 12.89 4.54 -40.82
CA THR A 321 12.31 4.27 -42.15
C THR A 321 13.26 3.45 -43.02
N LYS A 322 14.57 3.69 -42.93
CA LYS A 322 15.61 2.91 -43.63
C LYS A 322 15.62 1.45 -43.20
N HIS A 323 15.31 1.16 -41.94
CA HIS A 323 15.26 -0.20 -41.39
C HIS A 323 13.82 -0.76 -41.29
N SER A 324 12.89 -0.26 -42.12
CA SER A 324 11.50 -0.71 -42.16
C SER A 324 11.28 -2.16 -42.63
N GLU A 325 12.34 -2.82 -43.12
CA GLU A 325 12.34 -4.26 -43.44
C GLU A 325 12.32 -5.14 -42.18
N LEU A 326 12.76 -4.59 -41.03
CA LEU A 326 12.64 -5.24 -39.74
C LEU A 326 11.22 -5.03 -39.16
N ASP A 327 10.80 -5.93 -38.28
CA ASP A 327 9.56 -5.75 -37.53
C ASP A 327 9.59 -4.42 -36.75
N LYS A 328 8.50 -3.65 -36.84
CA LYS A 328 8.37 -2.35 -36.19
C LYS A 328 8.60 -2.44 -34.68
N ALA A 329 8.17 -3.55 -34.06
CA ALA A 329 8.40 -3.81 -32.64
C ALA A 329 9.89 -3.91 -32.30
N ILE A 330 10.70 -4.54 -33.17
CA ILE A 330 12.15 -4.67 -33.01
C ILE A 330 12.84 -3.32 -33.20
N VAL A 331 12.44 -2.54 -34.22
CA VAL A 331 12.97 -1.18 -34.46
C VAL A 331 12.70 -0.28 -33.25
N LEU A 332 11.48 -0.32 -32.71
CA LEU A 332 11.12 0.40 -31.48
C LEU A 332 11.93 -0.09 -30.28
N GLU A 333 12.08 -1.40 -30.10
CA GLU A 333 12.90 -1.99 -29.04
C GLU A 333 14.36 -1.51 -29.12
N MET A 334 14.95 -1.42 -30.33
CA MET A 334 16.29 -0.91 -30.54
C MET A 334 16.42 0.57 -30.15
N VAL A 335 15.49 1.42 -30.59
CA VAL A 335 15.49 2.86 -30.27
C VAL A 335 15.33 3.07 -28.75
N VAL A 336 14.38 2.40 -28.12
CA VAL A 336 14.15 2.49 -26.67
C VAL A 336 15.36 1.97 -25.90
N SER A 337 15.91 0.81 -26.29
CA SER A 337 17.09 0.23 -25.65
C SER A 337 18.33 1.13 -25.80
N ALA A 338 18.50 1.78 -26.95
CA ALA A 338 19.61 2.69 -27.19
C ALA A 338 19.47 3.99 -26.38
N LEU A 339 18.24 4.51 -26.23
CA LEU A 339 17.94 5.63 -25.35
C LEU A 339 18.28 5.32 -23.88
N LEU A 340 17.90 4.13 -23.42
CA LEU A 340 18.15 3.67 -22.06
C LEU A 340 19.64 3.44 -21.79
N ASP A 341 20.36 2.85 -22.74
CA ASP A 341 21.81 2.66 -22.66
C ASP A 341 22.55 4.01 -22.60
N ALA A 342 22.25 4.93 -23.52
CA ALA A 342 22.83 6.27 -23.53
C ALA A 342 22.52 7.09 -22.26
N GLY A 343 21.37 6.83 -21.62
CA GLY A 343 20.92 7.47 -20.40
C GLY A 343 21.26 6.73 -19.09
N SER A 344 21.96 5.59 -19.15
CA SER A 344 22.10 4.65 -18.02
C SER A 344 22.87 5.18 -16.82
N ALA A 345 23.67 6.25 -16.98
CA ALA A 345 24.51 6.78 -15.92
C ALA A 345 23.71 7.39 -14.74
N THR A 346 22.69 8.20 -15.03
CA THR A 346 21.77 8.74 -14.01
C THR A 346 20.40 9.04 -14.60
N PHE A 347 19.36 9.10 -13.76
CA PHE A 347 18.01 9.49 -14.19
C PHE A 347 17.96 10.88 -14.85
N THR A 348 18.86 11.80 -14.50
CA THR A 348 18.94 13.11 -15.15
C THR A 348 19.43 13.01 -16.59
N HIS A 349 20.40 12.12 -16.88
CA HIS A 349 20.86 11.87 -18.25
C HIS A 349 19.73 11.28 -19.10
N PHE A 350 19.06 10.25 -18.57
CA PHE A 350 17.90 9.66 -19.24
C PHE A 350 16.79 10.69 -19.49
N ARG A 351 16.43 11.50 -18.49
CA ARG A 351 15.41 12.54 -18.63
C ARG A 351 15.76 13.56 -19.72
N SER A 352 17.01 14.01 -19.79
CA SER A 352 17.44 14.96 -20.82
C SER A 352 17.32 14.36 -22.23
N LEU A 353 17.60 13.07 -22.40
CA LEU A 353 17.41 12.38 -23.68
C LEU A 353 15.92 12.19 -23.99
N LEU A 354 15.12 11.81 -22.99
CA LEU A 354 13.68 11.65 -23.13
C LEU A 354 13.01 12.96 -23.56
N GLU A 355 13.36 14.09 -22.96
CA GLU A 355 12.88 15.43 -23.33
C GLU A 355 13.20 15.78 -24.79
N LYS A 356 14.39 15.40 -25.28
CA LYS A 356 14.80 15.64 -26.66
C LYS A 356 14.03 14.77 -27.66
N TYR A 357 13.74 13.52 -27.33
CA TYR A 357 13.17 12.54 -28.25
C TYR A 357 11.68 12.22 -28.00
N GLN A 358 11.02 12.90 -27.05
CA GLN A 358 9.64 12.60 -26.63
C GLN A 358 8.63 12.61 -27.78
N GLU A 359 8.71 13.56 -28.71
CA GLU A 359 7.76 13.66 -29.84
C GLU A 359 7.93 12.49 -30.81
N LEU A 360 9.17 12.09 -31.08
CA LEU A 360 9.47 10.93 -31.91
C LEU A 360 8.95 9.65 -31.25
N LEU A 361 9.26 9.45 -29.96
CA LEU A 361 8.82 8.26 -29.23
C LEU A 361 7.29 8.20 -29.16
N ALA A 362 6.62 9.30 -28.83
CA ALA A 362 5.16 9.39 -28.83
C ALA A 362 4.55 9.11 -30.20
N SER A 363 5.26 9.43 -31.29
CA SER A 363 4.81 9.08 -32.64
C SER A 363 4.94 7.60 -32.97
N MET A 364 5.91 6.90 -32.35
CA MET A 364 6.18 5.47 -32.51
C MET A 364 5.36 4.59 -31.56
N THR A 365 4.79 5.15 -30.49
CA THR A 365 3.97 4.44 -29.48
C THR A 365 2.49 4.83 -29.55
N LYS A 366 2.00 5.17 -30.75
CA LYS A 366 0.60 5.61 -30.93
C LYS A 366 -0.38 4.47 -30.73
N SER A 367 -0.05 3.26 -31.19
CA SER A 367 -0.86 2.07 -30.95
C SER A 367 -0.62 1.50 -29.57
N THR A 368 -1.64 0.89 -28.97
CA THR A 368 -1.50 0.16 -27.71
C THR A 368 -0.43 -0.93 -27.84
N ASP A 369 -0.40 -1.70 -28.93
CA ASP A 369 0.59 -2.77 -29.12
C ASP A 369 2.03 -2.24 -29.20
N GLU A 370 2.23 -1.09 -29.84
CA GLU A 370 3.54 -0.42 -29.91
C GLU A 370 3.96 0.09 -28.52
N ALA A 371 3.02 0.68 -27.77
CA ALA A 371 3.28 1.08 -26.39
C ALA A 371 3.62 -0.12 -25.49
N LEU A 372 2.94 -1.26 -25.65
CA LEU A 372 3.28 -2.52 -24.96
C LEU A 372 4.69 -3.00 -25.31
N ALA A 373 5.07 -2.94 -26.59
CA ALA A 373 6.43 -3.29 -27.02
C ALA A 373 7.48 -2.37 -26.40
N ALA A 374 7.23 -1.06 -26.31
CA ALA A 374 8.12 -0.13 -25.61
C ALA A 374 8.22 -0.42 -24.10
N ILE A 375 7.12 -0.75 -23.44
CA ILE A 375 7.12 -1.12 -22.01
C ILE A 375 7.92 -2.42 -21.79
N ASN A 376 7.72 -3.42 -22.65
CA ASN A 376 8.49 -4.66 -22.62
C ASN A 376 9.98 -4.43 -22.87
N ALA A 377 10.35 -3.50 -23.78
CA ALA A 377 11.74 -3.11 -24.00
C ALA A 377 12.37 -2.51 -22.72
N VAL A 378 11.67 -1.62 -22.02
CA VAL A 378 12.13 -1.08 -20.72
C VAL A 378 12.32 -2.20 -19.70
N GLY A 379 11.36 -3.13 -19.61
CA GLY A 379 11.41 -4.28 -18.70
C GLY A 379 12.60 -5.21 -18.97
N ARG A 380 12.90 -5.49 -20.24
CA ARG A 380 14.05 -6.31 -20.64
C ARG A 380 15.39 -5.63 -20.35
N VAL A 381 15.50 -4.33 -20.65
CA VAL A 381 16.74 -3.60 -20.40
C VAL A 381 17.06 -3.52 -18.92
N TRP A 382 16.05 -3.34 -18.07
CA TRP A 382 16.21 -3.20 -16.62
C TRP A 382 15.62 -4.36 -15.83
N GLU A 383 15.70 -5.58 -16.37
CA GLU A 383 15.16 -6.79 -15.73
C GLU A 383 15.69 -6.99 -14.31
N GLN A 384 16.98 -6.68 -14.10
CA GLN A 384 17.64 -6.79 -12.80
C GLN A 384 17.45 -5.55 -11.90
N SER A 385 16.65 -4.57 -12.32
CA SER A 385 16.39 -3.38 -11.51
C SER A 385 14.93 -2.92 -11.57
N PRO A 386 14.07 -3.50 -10.70
CA PRO A 386 12.69 -3.08 -10.52
C PRO A 386 12.51 -1.57 -10.33
N GLN A 387 13.41 -0.92 -9.58
CA GLN A 387 13.37 0.52 -9.34
C GLN A 387 13.55 1.34 -10.63
N HIS A 388 14.46 0.94 -11.52
CA HIS A 388 14.65 1.64 -12.79
C HIS A 388 13.40 1.49 -13.67
N VAL A 389 12.81 0.30 -13.75
CA VAL A 389 11.57 0.06 -14.51
C VAL A 389 10.45 0.99 -14.02
N ILE A 390 10.20 1.03 -12.70
CA ILE A 390 9.18 1.91 -12.11
C ILE A 390 9.41 3.38 -12.49
N LEU A 391 10.64 3.87 -12.32
CA LEU A 391 10.96 5.28 -12.52
C LEU A 391 10.95 5.68 -13.99
N ILE A 392 11.49 4.84 -14.87
CA ILE A 392 11.52 5.07 -16.32
C ILE A 392 10.11 5.11 -16.89
N LEU A 393 9.26 4.12 -16.58
CA LEU A 393 7.87 4.11 -17.03
C LEU A 393 7.10 5.32 -16.50
N SER A 394 7.35 5.71 -15.24
CA SER A 394 6.76 6.93 -14.65
C SER A 394 7.22 8.22 -15.34
N LEU A 395 8.48 8.28 -15.80
CA LEU A 395 8.99 9.41 -16.58
C LEU A 395 8.38 9.42 -17.98
N MET A 396 8.34 8.28 -18.67
CA MET A 396 7.74 8.17 -19.99
C MET A 396 6.25 8.56 -19.99
N MET A 397 5.49 8.20 -18.95
CA MET A 397 4.12 8.71 -18.76
C MET A 397 4.08 10.23 -18.59
N ARG A 398 4.91 10.79 -17.71
CA ARG A 398 4.93 12.23 -17.44
C ARG A 398 5.35 13.07 -18.66
N HIS A 399 6.14 12.50 -19.57
CA HIS A 399 6.51 13.10 -20.85
C HIS A 399 5.54 12.79 -22.00
N ASN A 400 4.36 12.22 -21.72
CA ASN A 400 3.33 11.85 -22.70
C ASN A 400 3.82 10.87 -23.80
N VAL A 401 4.87 10.09 -23.52
CA VAL A 401 5.36 9.03 -24.42
C VAL A 401 4.52 7.76 -24.28
N LEU A 402 4.07 7.46 -23.05
CA LEU A 402 3.18 6.33 -22.75
C LEU A 402 1.91 6.84 -22.09
N SER A 403 0.76 6.23 -22.42
CA SER A 403 -0.50 6.51 -21.74
C SER A 403 -0.66 5.64 -20.49
N SER A 404 -1.39 6.14 -19.49
CA SER A 404 -1.74 5.34 -18.30
C SER A 404 -2.59 4.13 -18.66
N HIS A 405 -3.42 4.24 -19.70
CA HIS A 405 -4.17 3.13 -20.27
C HIS A 405 -3.25 2.04 -20.81
N ALA A 406 -2.22 2.37 -21.61
CA ALA A 406 -1.30 1.37 -22.16
C ALA A 406 -0.56 0.59 -21.07
N ILE A 407 -0.09 1.25 -20.02
CA ILE A 407 0.56 0.56 -18.89
C ILE A 407 -0.45 -0.29 -18.12
N SER A 408 -1.67 0.20 -17.91
CA SER A 408 -2.72 -0.57 -17.26
C SER A 408 -3.10 -1.81 -18.06
N THR A 409 -3.06 -1.76 -19.40
CA THR A 409 -3.23 -2.93 -20.28
C THR A 409 -2.02 -3.87 -20.20
N TRP A 410 -0.79 -3.33 -20.22
CA TRP A 410 0.44 -4.10 -20.09
C TRP A 410 0.49 -4.93 -18.81
N MET A 411 -0.03 -4.39 -17.71
CA MET A 411 -0.05 -5.08 -16.41
C MET A 411 -0.71 -6.46 -16.45
N PHE A 412 -1.60 -6.72 -17.41
CA PHE A 412 -2.30 -8.01 -17.57
C PHE A 412 -1.82 -8.79 -18.80
N SER A 413 -0.67 -8.41 -19.36
CA SER A 413 0.04 -9.19 -20.38
C SER A 413 0.69 -10.44 -19.77
N PRO A 414 0.95 -11.50 -20.57
CA PRO A 414 1.66 -12.69 -20.10
C PRO A 414 3.01 -12.37 -19.43
N GLU A 415 3.74 -11.38 -19.94
CA GLU A 415 5.03 -10.95 -19.42
C GLU A 415 4.92 -10.36 -18.00
N ALA A 416 3.90 -9.53 -17.76
CA ALA A 416 3.66 -8.92 -16.45
C ALA A 416 3.07 -9.92 -15.45
N VAL A 417 2.17 -10.81 -15.88
CA VAL A 417 1.51 -11.81 -15.04
C VAL A 417 2.51 -12.74 -14.35
N GLN A 418 3.56 -13.14 -15.06
CA GLN A 418 4.64 -13.97 -14.50
C GLN A 418 5.38 -13.28 -13.34
N GLN A 419 5.29 -11.94 -13.25
CA GLN A 419 5.99 -11.13 -12.27
C GLN A 419 5.07 -10.70 -11.10
N TYR A 420 3.84 -11.19 -11.01
CA TYR A 420 2.87 -10.76 -9.98
C TYR A 420 3.30 -11.02 -8.54
N SER A 421 4.17 -12.00 -8.31
CA SER A 421 4.78 -12.25 -7.00
C SER A 421 5.66 -11.08 -6.55
N TRP A 422 6.14 -10.27 -7.50
CA TRP A 422 7.00 -9.14 -7.22
C TRP A 422 6.19 -7.87 -6.97
N HIS A 423 6.51 -7.19 -5.88
CA HIS A 423 5.77 -6.01 -5.44
C HIS A 423 5.79 -4.85 -6.45
N TYR A 424 6.91 -4.65 -7.15
CA TYR A 424 7.12 -3.49 -8.01
C TYR A 424 6.11 -3.39 -9.16
N VAL A 425 5.60 -4.50 -9.67
CA VAL A 425 4.63 -4.55 -10.77
C VAL A 425 3.35 -3.81 -10.34
N TRP A 426 2.90 -4.06 -9.12
CA TRP A 426 1.75 -3.37 -8.54
C TRP A 426 2.04 -1.89 -8.23
N GLU A 427 3.29 -1.54 -7.90
CA GLU A 427 3.72 -0.15 -7.75
C GLU A 427 3.67 0.61 -9.10
N ILE A 428 3.98 -0.04 -10.22
CA ILE A 428 3.82 0.52 -11.57
C ILE A 428 2.35 0.83 -11.85
N LEU A 429 1.45 -0.14 -11.63
CA LEU A 429 0.01 0.06 -11.80
C LEU A 429 -0.52 1.21 -10.94
N ASP A 430 -0.13 1.22 -9.67
CA ASP A 430 -0.52 2.26 -8.73
C ASP A 430 -0.10 3.65 -9.22
N ASN A 431 1.15 3.79 -9.69
CA ASN A 431 1.65 5.05 -10.23
C ASN A 431 0.91 5.47 -11.51
N SER A 432 0.56 4.52 -12.38
CA SER A 432 -0.22 4.78 -13.59
C SER A 432 -1.63 5.26 -13.28
N ILE A 433 -2.30 4.65 -12.29
CA ILE A 433 -3.64 5.08 -11.86
C ILE A 433 -3.59 6.47 -11.22
N VAL A 434 -2.62 6.72 -10.32
CA VAL A 434 -2.41 8.05 -9.71
C VAL A 434 -2.21 9.11 -10.80
N TYR A 435 -1.32 8.86 -11.76
CA TYR A 435 -1.08 9.78 -12.86
C TYR A 435 -2.35 10.05 -13.70
N GLY A 436 -3.11 9.00 -14.03
CA GLY A 436 -4.38 9.16 -14.75
C GLY A 436 -5.39 10.03 -14.00
N ILE A 437 -5.52 9.81 -12.68
CA ILE A 437 -6.41 10.60 -11.82
C ILE A 437 -5.95 12.06 -11.76
N GLU A 438 -4.67 12.30 -11.50
CA GLU A 438 -4.10 13.65 -11.43
C GLU A 438 -4.29 14.39 -12.77
N ARG A 439 -4.08 13.72 -13.90
CA ARG A 439 -4.29 14.29 -15.24
C ARG A 439 -5.74 14.72 -15.44
N ALA A 440 -6.71 13.89 -15.07
CA ALA A 440 -8.12 14.20 -15.19
C ALA A 440 -8.56 15.32 -14.20
N GLN A 441 -8.02 15.32 -12.98
CA GLN A 441 -8.29 16.36 -11.99
C GLN A 441 -7.73 17.73 -12.40
N ASN A 442 -6.53 17.75 -13.00
CA ASN A 442 -5.90 18.97 -13.48
C ASN A 442 -6.56 19.51 -14.76
N ASN A 443 -7.28 18.66 -15.52
CA ASN A 443 -7.96 19.02 -16.77
C ASN A 443 -9.43 18.56 -16.74
N PRO A 444 -10.28 19.12 -15.87
CA PRO A 444 -11.64 18.61 -15.67
C PRO A 444 -12.57 18.82 -16.86
N GLU A 445 -12.25 19.76 -17.76
CA GLU A 445 -13.01 20.05 -18.97
C GLU A 445 -12.48 19.31 -20.21
N ASP A 446 -11.36 18.59 -20.10
CA ASP A 446 -10.79 17.83 -21.21
C ASP A 446 -11.50 16.46 -21.33
N PRO A 447 -12.34 16.26 -22.37
CA PRO A 447 -13.05 14.99 -22.55
C PRO A 447 -12.08 13.83 -22.83
N VAL A 448 -10.89 14.10 -23.37
CA VAL A 448 -9.88 13.07 -23.65
C VAL A 448 -9.30 12.55 -22.35
N ALA A 449 -8.93 13.43 -21.42
CA ALA A 449 -8.39 13.03 -20.12
C ALA A 449 -9.37 12.19 -19.30
N LEU A 450 -10.67 12.54 -19.32
CA LEU A 450 -11.72 11.75 -18.67
C LEU A 450 -11.96 10.40 -19.36
N SER A 451 -11.97 10.39 -20.70
CA SER A 451 -12.09 9.15 -21.49
C SER A 451 -10.93 8.20 -21.22
N ASP A 452 -9.69 8.72 -21.19
CA ASP A 452 -8.49 7.94 -20.89
C ASP A 452 -8.53 7.35 -19.48
N LEU A 453 -8.99 8.12 -18.48
CA LEU A 453 -9.18 7.62 -17.12
C LEU A 453 -10.19 6.47 -17.07
N ASN A 454 -11.31 6.60 -17.79
CA ASN A 454 -12.33 5.56 -17.87
C ASN A 454 -11.81 4.31 -18.57
N ALA A 455 -11.12 4.47 -19.70
CA ALA A 455 -10.50 3.38 -20.44
C ALA A 455 -9.42 2.67 -19.62
N MET A 456 -8.66 3.40 -18.81
CA MET A 456 -7.67 2.86 -17.89
C MET A 456 -8.33 1.99 -16.81
N PHE A 457 -9.33 2.49 -16.08
CA PHE A 457 -10.04 1.67 -15.09
C PHE A 457 -10.72 0.45 -15.70
N ARG A 458 -11.32 0.60 -16.88
CA ARG A 458 -11.92 -0.50 -17.64
C ARG A 458 -10.87 -1.57 -17.96
N ALA A 459 -9.72 -1.19 -18.50
CA ALA A 459 -8.61 -2.11 -18.77
C ALA A 459 -8.13 -2.85 -17.52
N VAL A 460 -8.10 -2.19 -16.35
CA VAL A 460 -7.73 -2.84 -15.08
C VAL A 460 -8.72 -3.94 -14.69
N PHE A 461 -10.02 -3.66 -14.75
CA PHE A 461 -11.04 -4.64 -14.35
C PHE A 461 -11.26 -5.75 -15.37
N GLU A 462 -11.18 -5.45 -16.67
CA GLU A 462 -11.13 -6.46 -17.74
C GLU A 462 -9.88 -7.33 -17.64
N GLY A 463 -8.74 -6.72 -17.29
CA GLY A 463 -7.49 -7.41 -17.04
C GLY A 463 -7.60 -8.42 -15.89
N PHE A 464 -8.15 -8.01 -14.73
CA PHE A 464 -8.40 -8.93 -13.60
C PHE A 464 -9.33 -10.07 -13.99
N MET A 465 -10.40 -9.78 -14.75
CA MET A 465 -11.31 -10.80 -15.30
C MET A 465 -10.53 -11.84 -16.09
N LYS A 466 -9.72 -11.39 -17.06
CA LYS A 466 -8.96 -12.26 -17.95
C LYS A 466 -7.96 -13.12 -17.20
N VAL A 467 -7.07 -12.52 -16.41
CA VAL A 467 -5.95 -13.28 -15.79
C VAL A 467 -6.45 -14.30 -14.78
N VAL A 468 -7.53 -14.00 -14.05
CA VAL A 468 -8.10 -14.96 -13.10
C VAL A 468 -8.79 -16.12 -13.82
N ALA A 469 -9.52 -15.84 -14.90
CA ALA A 469 -10.14 -16.88 -15.73
C ALA A 469 -9.08 -17.77 -16.40
N ASP A 470 -8.03 -17.17 -16.96
CA ASP A 470 -6.92 -17.89 -17.60
C ASP A 470 -6.18 -18.79 -16.59
N HIS A 471 -5.94 -18.31 -15.37
CA HIS A 471 -5.31 -19.10 -14.31
C HIS A 471 -6.15 -20.30 -13.89
N LYS A 472 -7.47 -20.10 -13.69
CA LYS A 472 -8.39 -21.19 -13.36
C LYS A 472 -8.43 -22.24 -14.46
N PHE A 473 -8.51 -21.80 -15.71
CA PHE A 473 -8.48 -22.68 -16.87
C PHE A 473 -7.18 -23.50 -16.93
N GLN A 474 -6.03 -22.86 -16.66
CA GLN A 474 -4.74 -23.55 -16.63
C GLN A 474 -4.65 -24.56 -15.48
N CYS A 475 -5.13 -24.21 -14.28
CA CYS A 475 -5.18 -25.13 -13.14
C CYS A 475 -6.10 -26.33 -13.39
N ASP A 476 -7.27 -26.10 -13.99
CA ASP A 476 -8.20 -27.17 -14.37
C ASP A 476 -7.57 -28.12 -15.39
N LYS A 477 -6.78 -27.58 -16.33
CA LYS A 477 -6.03 -28.37 -17.32
C LYS A 477 -4.90 -29.19 -16.69
N GLU A 478 -4.24 -28.65 -15.67
CA GLU A 478 -3.14 -29.30 -14.95
C GLU A 478 -3.63 -30.25 -13.84
N GLY A 479 -4.91 -30.20 -13.48
CA GLY A 479 -5.47 -30.97 -12.35
C GLY A 479 -5.02 -30.45 -10.99
N THR A 480 -4.59 -29.19 -10.91
CA THR A 480 -4.13 -28.52 -9.69
C THR A 480 -5.23 -27.64 -9.10
N SER A 481 -5.12 -27.29 -7.82
CA SER A 481 -6.07 -26.37 -7.20
C SER A 481 -5.75 -24.94 -7.61
N PHE A 482 -6.72 -24.23 -8.19
CA PHE A 482 -6.59 -22.80 -8.48
C PHE A 482 -6.49 -21.91 -7.24
N LYS A 483 -6.75 -22.44 -6.02
CA LYS A 483 -6.73 -21.67 -4.77
C LYS A 483 -5.32 -21.57 -4.18
N ASP A 484 -4.36 -21.21 -5.02
CA ASP A 484 -2.96 -21.01 -4.64
C ASP A 484 -2.69 -19.57 -4.16
N ASN A 485 -1.44 -19.29 -3.79
CA ASN A 485 -1.01 -17.98 -3.30
C ASN A 485 -1.16 -16.89 -4.39
N TRP A 486 -0.88 -17.23 -5.65
CA TRP A 486 -1.03 -16.31 -6.78
C TRP A 486 -2.49 -15.84 -6.94
N TYR A 487 -3.44 -16.77 -6.90
CA TYR A 487 -4.86 -16.48 -7.01
C TYR A 487 -5.36 -15.60 -5.86
N MET A 488 -5.01 -15.96 -4.62
CA MET A 488 -5.41 -15.20 -3.43
C MET A 488 -4.81 -13.78 -3.45
N SER A 489 -3.54 -13.65 -3.82
CA SER A 489 -2.84 -12.37 -3.95
C SER A 489 -3.48 -11.49 -5.02
N THR A 490 -3.80 -12.06 -6.19
CA THR A 490 -4.40 -11.32 -7.32
C THR A 490 -5.77 -10.75 -6.97
N LEU A 491 -6.64 -11.53 -6.30
CA LEU A 491 -7.93 -11.03 -5.83
C LEU A 491 -7.79 -10.00 -4.70
N ALA A 492 -6.80 -10.17 -3.81
CA ALA A 492 -6.49 -9.19 -2.77
C ALA A 492 -6.00 -7.86 -3.36
N ARG A 493 -5.23 -7.90 -4.45
CA ARG A 493 -4.79 -6.72 -5.22
C ARG A 493 -5.96 -5.98 -5.86
N MET A 494 -6.90 -6.69 -6.48
CA MET A 494 -8.13 -6.07 -7.00
C MET A 494 -8.92 -5.34 -5.89
N LYS A 495 -9.08 -5.97 -4.71
CA LYS A 495 -9.71 -5.33 -3.54
C LYS A 495 -8.94 -4.08 -3.11
N ALA A 496 -7.61 -4.12 -3.10
CA ALA A 496 -6.76 -3.01 -2.72
C ALA A 496 -6.89 -1.83 -3.69
N VAL A 497 -6.90 -2.08 -5.00
CA VAL A 497 -7.14 -1.07 -6.04
C VAL A 497 -8.48 -0.37 -5.82
N GLY A 498 -9.56 -1.13 -5.65
CA GLY A 498 -10.89 -0.55 -5.40
C GLY A 498 -10.92 0.35 -4.15
N ARG A 499 -10.31 -0.09 -3.05
CA ARG A 499 -10.26 0.71 -1.81
C ARG A 499 -9.39 1.96 -1.94
N LYS A 500 -8.21 1.84 -2.54
CA LYS A 500 -7.23 2.92 -2.65
C LYS A 500 -7.73 4.03 -3.55
N PHE A 501 -8.32 3.67 -4.70
CA PHE A 501 -8.79 4.62 -5.71
C PHE A 501 -10.30 4.86 -5.64
N ARG A 502 -10.88 4.68 -4.45
CA ARG A 502 -12.32 4.76 -4.21
C ARG A 502 -12.96 6.00 -4.83
N VAL A 503 -12.44 7.18 -4.52
CA VAL A 503 -13.06 8.45 -4.94
C VAL A 503 -13.15 8.57 -6.46
N ALA A 504 -12.09 8.17 -7.18
CA ALA A 504 -12.06 8.21 -8.64
C ALA A 504 -12.89 7.10 -9.29
N LEU A 505 -13.03 5.94 -8.63
CA LEU A 505 -13.75 4.78 -9.16
C LEU A 505 -15.27 4.88 -9.00
N GLU A 506 -15.76 5.55 -7.95
CA GLU A 506 -17.19 5.60 -7.60
C GLU A 506 -18.12 6.01 -8.77
N PRO A 507 -17.80 7.05 -9.57
CA PRO A 507 -18.65 7.44 -10.70
C PRO A 507 -18.71 6.40 -11.83
N LEU A 508 -17.72 5.51 -11.92
CA LEU A 508 -17.56 4.54 -13.00
C LEU A 508 -18.17 3.17 -12.66
N LEU A 509 -18.52 2.93 -11.40
CA LEU A 509 -19.07 1.64 -10.97
C LEU A 509 -20.32 1.21 -11.78
N PRO A 510 -21.31 2.09 -12.08
CA PRO A 510 -22.48 1.67 -12.83
C PRO A 510 -22.17 1.23 -14.27
N SER A 511 -21.26 1.93 -14.97
CA SER A 511 -20.88 1.55 -16.34
C SER A 511 -20.04 0.28 -16.34
N LEU A 512 -19.07 0.16 -15.42
CA LEU A 512 -18.26 -1.07 -15.28
C LEU A 512 -19.14 -2.29 -14.99
N GLU A 513 -20.16 -2.14 -14.13
CA GLU A 513 -21.11 -3.23 -13.84
C GLU A 513 -21.87 -3.67 -15.08
N ALA A 514 -22.44 -2.72 -15.83
CA ALA A 514 -23.20 -3.01 -17.03
C ALA A 514 -22.33 -3.62 -18.15
N ASP A 515 -21.12 -3.09 -18.34
CA ASP A 515 -20.29 -3.41 -19.50
C ASP A 515 -19.38 -4.63 -19.28
N ILE A 516 -18.93 -4.88 -18.05
CA ILE A 516 -17.94 -5.93 -17.73
C ILE A 516 -18.58 -7.03 -16.88
N PHE A 517 -19.22 -6.66 -15.76
CA PHE A 517 -19.61 -7.62 -14.72
C PHE A 517 -21.00 -8.24 -14.91
N ALA A 518 -21.84 -7.68 -15.78
CA ALA A 518 -23.14 -8.24 -16.13
C ALA A 518 -23.06 -9.32 -17.23
N SER A 519 -21.89 -9.53 -17.83
CA SER A 519 -21.71 -10.57 -18.86
C SER A 519 -21.91 -11.97 -18.26
N PRO A 520 -22.63 -12.88 -18.94
CA PRO A 520 -22.79 -14.26 -18.48
C PRO A 520 -21.47 -15.06 -18.51
N SER A 521 -20.47 -14.60 -19.26
CA SER A 521 -19.11 -15.14 -19.26
C SER A 521 -18.17 -14.50 -18.24
N ALA A 522 -18.68 -13.61 -17.38
CA ALA A 522 -17.88 -12.93 -16.38
C ALA A 522 -17.42 -13.90 -15.28
N GLU A 523 -16.16 -13.83 -14.92
CA GLU A 523 -15.53 -14.67 -13.92
C GLU A 523 -16.09 -14.41 -12.51
N GLN A 524 -16.72 -15.43 -11.93
CA GLN A 524 -17.60 -15.29 -10.77
C GLN A 524 -16.88 -14.73 -9.54
N ASP A 525 -15.64 -15.16 -9.28
CA ASP A 525 -14.90 -14.68 -8.11
C ASP A 525 -14.46 -13.22 -8.25
N VAL A 526 -14.12 -12.79 -9.46
CA VAL A 526 -13.83 -11.38 -9.76
C VAL A 526 -15.12 -10.55 -9.62
N CYS A 527 -16.27 -11.07 -10.08
CA CYS A 527 -17.58 -10.47 -9.83
C CYS A 527 -17.86 -10.32 -8.33
N LEU A 528 -17.61 -11.33 -7.49
CA LEU A 528 -17.80 -11.24 -6.04
C LEU A 528 -16.94 -10.13 -5.42
N VAL A 529 -15.70 -9.99 -5.87
CA VAL A 529 -14.83 -8.89 -5.43
C VAL A 529 -15.36 -7.53 -5.90
N PHE A 530 -15.83 -7.41 -7.13
CA PHE A 530 -16.43 -6.16 -7.62
C PHE A 530 -17.71 -5.79 -6.85
N HIS A 531 -18.59 -6.74 -6.58
CA HIS A 531 -19.77 -6.50 -5.76
C HIS A 531 -19.40 -6.10 -4.33
N TRP A 532 -18.36 -6.72 -3.75
CA TRP A 532 -17.82 -6.31 -2.46
C TRP A 532 -17.28 -4.87 -2.49
N ILE A 533 -16.54 -4.52 -3.55
CA ILE A 533 -16.06 -3.17 -3.84
C ILE A 533 -17.29 -2.26 -3.86
N LYS A 534 -18.24 -2.43 -4.79
CA LYS A 534 -19.47 -1.64 -4.94
C LYS A 534 -20.27 -1.51 -3.64
N SER A 535 -20.50 -2.61 -2.92
CA SER A 535 -21.20 -2.58 -1.63
C SER A 535 -20.43 -1.78 -0.60
N SER A 536 -19.10 -1.76 -0.63
CA SER A 536 -18.32 -0.88 0.24
C SER A 536 -18.56 0.61 -0.05
N TYR A 537 -19.04 0.96 -1.25
CA TYR A 537 -19.45 2.33 -1.61
C TYR A 537 -20.87 2.64 -1.17
N GLN A 538 -21.79 1.69 -1.37
CA GLN A 538 -23.23 1.85 -1.15
C GLN A 538 -23.70 1.54 0.28
N ALA A 539 -23.00 0.65 1.01
CA ALA A 539 -23.18 0.44 2.44
C ALA A 539 -22.44 1.53 3.23
N LYS A 540 -22.66 2.79 2.87
CA LYS A 540 -22.17 3.99 3.54
C LYS A 540 -23.16 5.12 3.32
#